data_AF-A0A3M2R929-F1
#
_entry.id   AF-A0A3M2R929-F1
#
_cell.length_a   1.000
_cell.length_b   1.000
_cell.length_c   1.000
_cell.angle_alpha   90.00
_cell.angle_beta   90.00
_cell.angle_gamma   90.00
#
_symmetry.space_group_name_H-M   'P 1'
#
loop_
_entity.id
_entity.type
_entity.pdbx_description
1 polymer ?
#
loop_
_entity_poly.entity_id
_entity_poly.type
_entity_poly.pdbx_seq_one_letter_code
_entity_poly.pdbx_strand_id
1 'polypeptide(L)'
;MVSNAFDISRSSYYEYRQRGNRVDVERLALKAQVNRLFTKSRSSAGSRTIKGLLSEEGIVVGRFKVRRLMSELGLICKQPGPHAYKQATVERPDILNHLDREFAVEQPDQVWCGDITYIWSGQRWSYLAVVLDLYARRVVGWAMSSSPDADLVVKALDHAWEQRGQPEKTMFHSDSNTVSAGYF
;
A
#
# COMPACT_ATOMS: atom_id res chain seq x y z
N MET A 1 -39.56 -38.99 26.53
CA MET A 1 -39.36 -38.42 27.88
C MET A 1 -38.60 -37.08 27.89
N VAL A 2 -37.94 -36.62 26.81
CA VAL A 2 -37.24 -35.31 26.80
C VAL A 2 -38.20 -34.12 26.62
N SER A 3 -39.15 -34.17 25.69
CA SER A 3 -40.04 -33.04 25.39
C SER A 3 -40.99 -32.66 26.55
N ASN A 4 -41.51 -33.67 27.27
CA ASN A 4 -42.38 -33.45 28.44
C ASN A 4 -41.63 -32.88 29.65
N ALA A 5 -40.32 -33.12 29.77
CA ALA A 5 -39.53 -32.61 30.89
C ALA A 5 -39.27 -31.09 30.78
N PHE A 6 -39.39 -30.53 29.56
CA PHE A 6 -39.15 -29.12 29.26
C PHE A 6 -40.41 -28.38 28.79
N ASP A 7 -41.57 -29.03 28.86
CA ASP A 7 -42.86 -28.49 28.40
C ASP A 7 -42.85 -28.00 26.94
N ILE A 8 -42.11 -28.71 26.08
CA ILE A 8 -42.00 -28.42 24.64
C ILE A 8 -42.87 -29.42 23.88
N SER A 9 -43.58 -28.96 22.85
CA SER A 9 -44.33 -29.85 21.96
C SER A 9 -43.40 -30.86 21.26
N ARG A 10 -43.85 -32.11 21.10
CA ARG A 10 -43.06 -33.15 20.42
C ARG A 10 -42.71 -32.76 18.98
N SER A 11 -43.64 -32.10 18.27
CA SER A 11 -43.42 -31.62 16.90
C SER A 11 -42.29 -30.59 16.84
N SER A 12 -42.25 -29.62 17.76
CA SER A 12 -41.17 -28.63 17.84
C SER A 12 -39.80 -29.28 18.12
N TYR A 13 -39.75 -30.32 18.96
CA TYR A 13 -38.51 -31.06 19.23
C TYR A 13 -37.97 -31.78 17.98
N TYR A 14 -38.83 -32.50 17.25
CA TYR A 14 -38.42 -33.19 16.02
C TYR A 14 -38.09 -32.22 14.90
N GLU A 15 -38.82 -31.10 14.79
CA GLU A 15 -38.51 -30.04 13.82
C GLU A 15 -37.16 -29.37 14.11
N TYR A 16 -36.87 -29.02 15.37
CA TYR A 16 -35.56 -28.51 15.79
C TYR A 16 -34.43 -29.49 15.44
N ARG A 17 -34.65 -30.79 15.72
CA ARG A 17 -33.68 -31.84 15.40
C ARG A 17 -33.47 -32.01 13.89
N GLN A 18 -34.52 -31.83 13.07
CA GLN A 18 -34.41 -31.83 11.62
C GLN A 18 -33.70 -30.58 11.08
N ARG A 19 -33.92 -29.40 11.70
CA ARG A 19 -33.24 -28.15 11.35
C ARG A 19 -31.74 -28.19 11.66
N GLY A 20 -31.33 -28.88 12.73
CA GLY A 20 -29.93 -29.00 13.14
C GLY A 20 -29.01 -29.75 12.17
N ASN A 21 -29.56 -30.51 11.22
CA ASN A 21 -28.78 -31.34 10.28
C ASN A 21 -28.68 -30.79 8.84
N ARG A 22 -29.19 -29.59 8.56
CA ARG A 22 -29.10 -28.99 7.22
C ARG A 22 -27.85 -28.13 7.08
N VAL A 23 -26.90 -28.61 6.27
CA VAL A 23 -25.78 -27.80 5.81
C VAL A 23 -26.28 -26.78 4.79
N ASP A 24 -26.12 -25.50 5.11
CA ASP A 24 -26.37 -24.40 4.18
C ASP A 24 -25.20 -24.31 3.17
N VAL A 25 -25.40 -24.93 2.00
CA VAL A 25 -24.40 -25.04 0.94
C VAL A 25 -24.00 -23.66 0.40
N GLU A 26 -24.96 -22.75 0.24
CA GLU A 26 -24.70 -21.39 -0.25
C GLU A 26 -23.85 -20.60 0.75
N ARG A 27 -24.16 -20.72 2.04
CA ARG A 27 -23.34 -20.10 3.09
C ARG A 27 -21.94 -20.69 3.14
N LEU A 28 -21.80 -22.00 2.97
CA LEU A 28 -20.49 -22.66 2.93
C LEU A 28 -19.66 -22.17 1.74
N ALA A 29 -20.27 -22.07 0.55
CA ALA A 29 -19.63 -21.51 -0.63
C ALA A 29 -19.19 -20.06 -0.39
N LEU A 30 -20.05 -19.24 0.24
CA LEU A 30 -19.72 -17.85 0.56
C LEU A 30 -18.58 -17.75 1.60
N LYS A 31 -18.52 -18.65 2.59
CA LYS A 31 -17.38 -18.75 3.52
C LYS A 31 -16.08 -19.04 2.77
N ALA A 32 -16.11 -19.99 1.83
CA ALA A 32 -14.95 -20.34 1.02
C ALA A 32 -14.48 -19.14 0.18
N GLN A 33 -15.40 -18.38 -0.43
CA GLN A 33 -15.06 -17.17 -1.19
C GLN A 33 -14.45 -16.07 -0.31
N VAL A 34 -15.04 -15.81 0.87
CA VAL A 34 -14.49 -14.85 1.84
C VAL A 34 -13.07 -15.25 2.25
N ASN A 35 -12.84 -16.53 2.56
CA ASN A 35 -11.52 -17.03 2.94
C ASN A 35 -10.51 -16.91 1.78
N ARG A 36 -10.91 -17.26 0.55
CA ARG A 36 -10.07 -17.13 -0.65
C ARG A 36 -9.63 -15.68 -0.87
N LEU A 37 -10.55 -14.73 -0.82
CA LEU A 37 -10.25 -13.31 -1.02
C LEU A 37 -9.40 -12.73 0.11
N PHE A 38 -9.65 -13.13 1.35
CA PHE A 38 -8.82 -12.75 2.49
C PHE A 38 -7.38 -13.26 2.34
N THR A 39 -7.19 -14.52 1.97
CA THR A 39 -5.87 -15.11 1.70
C THR A 39 -5.18 -14.44 0.51
N LYS A 40 -5.90 -14.18 -0.58
CA LYS A 40 -5.38 -13.45 -1.75
C LYS A 40 -4.88 -12.06 -1.37
N SER A 41 -5.54 -11.40 -0.42
CA SER A 41 -5.11 -10.09 0.11
C SER A 41 -3.92 -10.15 1.09
N ARG A 42 -3.34 -11.33 1.34
CA ARG A 42 -2.29 -11.54 2.36
C ARG A 42 -2.74 -11.09 3.75
N SER A 43 -3.98 -11.39 4.12
CA SER A 43 -4.62 -11.02 5.39
C SER A 43 -4.87 -9.51 5.60
N SER A 44 -4.76 -8.68 4.56
CA SER A 44 -4.97 -7.23 4.68
C SER A 44 -6.43 -6.80 4.42
N ALA A 45 -7.25 -7.57 3.70
CA ALA A 45 -8.59 -7.13 3.36
C ALA A 45 -9.56 -7.22 4.55
N GLY A 46 -10.16 -6.09 4.92
CA GLY A 46 -11.27 -6.04 5.87
C GLY A 46 -12.63 -6.29 5.21
N SER A 47 -13.69 -6.36 6.02
CA SER A 47 -15.07 -6.61 5.55
C SER A 47 -15.58 -5.67 4.43
N ARG A 48 -15.10 -4.41 4.38
CA ARG A 48 -15.44 -3.47 3.31
C ARG A 48 -14.81 -3.89 1.98
N THR A 49 -13.50 -4.13 2.00
CA THR A 49 -12.71 -4.55 0.84
C THR A 49 -13.20 -5.88 0.30
N ILE A 50 -13.42 -6.87 1.17
CA ILE A 50 -13.96 -8.18 0.75
C ILE A 50 -15.35 -8.04 0.11
N LYS A 51 -16.22 -7.17 0.63
CA LYS A 51 -17.51 -6.90 -0.01
C LYS A 51 -17.33 -6.33 -1.42
N GLY A 52 -16.36 -5.44 -1.63
CA GLY A 52 -16.04 -4.89 -2.95
C GLY A 52 -15.61 -5.98 -3.92
N LEU A 53 -14.62 -6.79 -3.51
CA LEU A 53 -14.09 -7.91 -4.31
C LEU A 53 -15.17 -8.96 -4.64
N LEU A 54 -16.05 -9.29 -3.70
CA LEU A 54 -17.18 -10.18 -3.98
C LEU A 54 -18.15 -9.57 -4.99
N SER A 55 -18.37 -8.25 -4.92
CA SER A 55 -19.22 -7.53 -5.87
C SER A 55 -18.62 -7.52 -7.28
N GLU A 56 -17.30 -7.40 -7.41
CA GLU A 56 -16.57 -7.50 -8.68
C GLU A 56 -16.69 -8.89 -9.30
N GLU A 57 -16.81 -9.94 -8.47
CA GLU A 57 -17.07 -11.32 -8.89
C GLU A 57 -18.57 -11.63 -9.05
N GLY A 58 -19.44 -10.62 -9.05
CA GLY A 58 -20.89 -10.77 -9.23
C GLY A 58 -21.66 -11.29 -8.02
N ILE A 59 -21.01 -11.42 -6.86
CA ILE A 59 -21.63 -11.92 -5.62
C ILE A 59 -22.18 -10.74 -4.81
N VAL A 60 -23.51 -10.61 -4.79
CA VAL A 60 -24.20 -9.56 -4.02
C VAL A 60 -24.31 -9.97 -2.55
N VAL A 61 -23.55 -9.29 -1.69
CA VAL A 61 -23.57 -9.54 -0.25
C VAL A 61 -23.46 -8.25 0.57
N GLY A 62 -24.22 -8.18 1.66
CA GLY A 62 -24.13 -7.07 2.62
C GLY A 62 -22.87 -7.13 3.47
N ARG A 63 -22.29 -5.97 3.77
CA ARG A 63 -21.06 -5.86 4.58
C ARG A 63 -21.16 -6.53 5.95
N PHE A 64 -22.32 -6.45 6.62
CA PHE A 64 -22.50 -7.08 7.93
C PHE A 64 -22.47 -8.62 7.84
N LYS A 65 -22.99 -9.19 6.75
CA LYS A 65 -22.89 -10.63 6.48
C LYS A 65 -21.43 -11.04 6.26
N VAL A 66 -20.67 -10.27 5.48
CA VAL A 66 -19.22 -10.49 5.30
C VAL A 66 -18.48 -10.43 6.64
N ARG A 67 -18.73 -9.39 7.46
CA ARG A 67 -18.11 -9.26 8.79
C ARG A 67 -18.41 -10.47 9.69
N ARG A 68 -19.65 -10.94 9.69
CA ARG A 68 -20.05 -12.14 10.46
C ARG A 68 -19.32 -13.38 9.97
N LEU A 69 -19.22 -13.59 8.66
CA LEU A 69 -18.49 -14.73 8.09
C LEU A 69 -16.99 -14.68 8.41
N MET A 70 -16.37 -13.49 8.33
CA MET A 70 -14.98 -13.30 8.76
C MET A 70 -14.79 -13.68 10.23
N SER A 71 -15.70 -13.24 11.11
CA SER A 71 -15.66 -13.59 12.54
C SER A 71 -15.81 -15.10 12.78
N GLU A 72 -16.74 -15.76 12.08
CA GLU A 72 -16.95 -17.21 12.17
C GLU A 72 -15.76 -18.03 11.66
N LEU A 73 -14.97 -17.45 10.75
CA LEU A 73 -13.76 -18.06 10.19
C LEU A 73 -12.48 -17.64 10.95
N GLY A 74 -12.58 -16.80 11.98
CA GLY A 74 -11.41 -16.30 12.72
C GLY A 74 -10.50 -15.37 11.92
N LEU A 75 -11.01 -14.72 10.86
CA LEU A 75 -10.21 -13.88 9.96
C LEU A 75 -10.01 -12.49 10.56
N ILE A 76 -8.81 -12.25 11.08
CA ILE A 76 -8.39 -10.97 11.66
C ILE A 76 -7.52 -10.24 10.64
N CYS A 77 -8.03 -9.10 10.15
CA CYS A 77 -7.30 -8.23 9.25
C CYS A 77 -6.02 -7.71 9.91
N LYS A 78 -4.88 -7.93 9.25
CA LYS A 78 -3.56 -7.41 9.62
C LYS A 78 -3.18 -6.38 8.57
N GLN A 79 -3.50 -5.12 8.84
CA GLN A 79 -2.84 -4.02 8.14
C GLN A 79 -1.44 -3.87 8.74
N PRO A 80 -0.39 -3.68 7.91
CA PRO A 80 0.87 -3.18 8.44
C PRO A 80 0.57 -1.92 9.26
N GLY A 81 1.01 -1.90 10.52
CA GLY A 81 0.96 -0.67 11.31
C GLY A 81 1.79 0.42 10.61
N PRO A 82 1.64 1.69 11.00
CA PRO A 82 2.55 2.73 10.53
C PRO A 82 3.99 2.26 10.74
N HIS A 83 4.80 2.30 9.68
CA HIS A 83 6.21 1.96 9.79
C HIS A 83 6.83 2.85 10.87
N ALA A 84 7.33 2.24 11.93
CA ALA A 84 8.21 2.94 12.86
C ALA A 84 9.50 3.23 12.08
N TYR A 85 9.58 4.43 11.49
CA TYR A 85 10.83 4.93 10.94
C TYR A 85 11.85 4.85 12.07
N LYS A 86 12.89 4.03 11.91
CA LYS A 86 14.06 4.12 12.76
C LYS A 86 14.63 5.51 12.48
N GLN A 87 14.55 6.43 13.45
CA GLN A 87 15.29 7.68 13.37
C GLN A 87 16.75 7.32 13.09
N ALA A 88 17.30 7.82 11.98
CA ALA A 88 18.71 7.73 11.72
C ALA A 88 19.40 8.62 12.76
N THR A 89 19.85 8.03 13.86
CA THR A 89 20.55 8.71 14.97
C THR A 89 21.99 9.09 14.64
N VAL A 90 22.42 8.93 13.39
CA VAL A 90 23.77 9.24 12.95
C VAL A 90 23.68 10.37 11.94
N GLU A 91 23.70 11.60 12.44
CA GLU A 91 24.09 12.74 11.63
C GLU A 91 25.53 12.50 11.14
N ARG A 92 25.77 12.76 9.85
CA ARG A 92 27.09 12.78 9.25
C ARG A 92 27.61 14.22 9.30
N PRO A 93 28.38 14.62 10.33
CA PRO A 93 28.84 16.02 10.47
C PRO A 93 29.80 16.45 9.35
N ASP A 94 30.30 15.51 8.56
CA ASP A 94 31.12 15.72 7.36
C ASP A 94 30.34 16.28 6.16
N ILE A 95 29.00 16.25 6.18
CA ILE A 95 28.17 16.78 5.11
C ILE A 95 27.08 17.67 5.70
N LEU A 96 27.26 18.98 5.59
CA LEU A 96 26.24 19.94 6.04
C LEU A 96 24.94 19.71 5.27
N ASN A 97 23.84 19.53 6.01
CA ASN A 97 22.51 19.56 5.44
C ASN A 97 22.12 21.00 5.08
N HIS A 98 22.54 21.46 3.91
CA HIS A 98 22.28 22.83 3.45
C HIS A 98 20.79 23.15 3.28
N LEU A 99 19.94 22.14 3.09
CA LEU A 99 18.50 22.34 2.91
C LEU A 99 17.76 22.43 4.25
N ASP A 100 18.26 21.80 5.32
CA ASP A 100 17.66 21.74 6.67
C ASP A 100 16.12 21.62 6.72
N ARG A 101 15.53 20.86 5.78
CA ARG A 101 14.08 20.70 5.60
C ARG A 101 13.32 21.99 5.29
N GLU A 102 14.01 23.04 4.87
CA GLU A 102 13.46 24.27 4.32
C GLU A 102 13.01 24.05 2.86
N PHE A 103 11.86 23.39 2.69
CA PHE A 103 11.30 23.14 1.36
C PHE A 103 10.55 24.34 0.74
N ALA A 104 10.61 25.50 1.39
CA ALA A 104 9.98 26.74 0.93
C ALA A 104 10.95 27.50 0.02
N VAL A 105 11.02 27.07 -1.24
CA VAL A 105 11.85 27.67 -2.28
C VAL A 105 11.09 28.83 -2.94
N GLU A 106 11.77 29.92 -3.30
CA GLU A 106 11.13 31.14 -3.80
C GLU A 106 10.95 31.16 -5.33
N GLN A 107 11.81 30.46 -6.07
CA GLN A 107 11.79 30.46 -7.54
C GLN A 107 11.98 29.05 -8.12
N PRO A 108 11.46 28.78 -9.33
CA PRO A 108 11.77 27.56 -10.06
C PRO A 108 13.28 27.35 -10.22
N ASP A 109 13.71 26.09 -10.31
CA ASP A 109 15.10 25.69 -10.59
C ASP A 109 16.16 26.16 -9.58
N GLN A 110 15.77 26.63 -8.40
CA GLN A 110 16.74 26.91 -7.33
C GLN A 110 17.15 25.64 -6.58
N VAL A 111 16.18 24.79 -6.26
CA VAL A 111 16.41 23.53 -5.56
C VAL A 111 15.60 22.42 -6.21
N TRP A 112 16.30 21.39 -6.63
CA TRP A 112 15.73 20.13 -7.05
C TRP A 112 15.93 19.09 -5.95
N CYS A 113 14.96 18.20 -5.79
CA CYS A 113 15.14 17.00 -4.99
C CYS A 113 14.97 15.76 -5.86
N GLY A 114 15.64 14.67 -5.49
CA GLY A 114 15.49 13.41 -6.20
C GLY A 114 15.46 12.21 -5.28
N ASP A 115 14.74 11.19 -5.75
CA ASP A 115 14.61 9.90 -5.09
C ASP A 115 14.66 8.76 -6.12
N ILE A 116 15.08 7.58 -5.66
CA ILE A 116 15.04 6.34 -6.44
C ILE A 116 13.97 5.43 -5.84
N THR A 117 12.94 5.16 -6.62
CA THR A 117 11.91 4.19 -6.26
C THR A 117 11.94 2.99 -7.21
N TYR A 118 11.14 1.96 -6.91
CA TYR A 118 10.98 0.81 -7.79
C TYR A 118 9.51 0.66 -8.19
N ILE A 119 9.26 0.48 -9.48
CA ILE A 119 7.93 0.34 -10.06
C ILE A 119 7.79 -1.00 -10.79
N TRP A 120 6.58 -1.57 -10.76
CA TRP A 120 6.26 -2.80 -11.48
C TRP A 120 5.92 -2.47 -12.94
N SER A 121 6.77 -2.89 -13.88
CA SER A 121 6.57 -2.65 -15.33
C SER A 121 5.63 -3.65 -16.01
N GLY A 122 4.95 -4.51 -15.24
CA GLY A 122 4.13 -5.60 -15.77
C GLY A 122 4.87 -6.93 -15.90
N GLN A 123 6.16 -6.91 -16.24
CA GLN A 123 6.99 -8.11 -16.42
C GLN A 123 8.06 -8.26 -15.33
N ARG A 124 8.64 -7.14 -14.89
CA ARG A 124 9.66 -7.10 -13.85
C ARG A 124 9.58 -5.81 -13.03
N TRP A 125 10.18 -5.83 -11.84
CA TRP A 125 10.48 -4.60 -11.11
C TRP A 125 11.58 -3.82 -11.84
N SER A 126 11.45 -2.51 -11.88
CA SER A 126 12.44 -1.59 -12.47
C SER A 126 12.60 -0.38 -11.56
N TYR A 127 13.83 0.14 -11.48
CA TYR A 127 14.13 1.33 -10.72
C TYR A 127 13.79 2.57 -11.55
N LEU A 128 13.18 3.55 -10.90
CA LEU A 128 12.81 4.84 -11.44
C LEU A 128 13.47 5.90 -10.58
N ALA A 129 14.39 6.66 -11.16
CA ALA A 129 14.90 7.88 -10.56
C ALA A 129 14.05 9.06 -11.04
N VAL A 130 13.65 9.92 -10.12
CA VAL A 130 12.83 11.10 -10.40
C VAL A 130 13.50 12.34 -9.81
N VAL A 131 13.48 13.43 -10.56
CA VAL A 131 13.93 14.76 -10.14
C VAL A 131 12.73 15.69 -10.10
N LEU A 132 12.51 16.31 -8.95
CA LEU A 132 11.41 17.24 -8.65
C LEU A 132 11.95 18.64 -8.42
N ASP A 133 11.36 19.64 -9.07
CA ASP A 133 11.52 21.04 -8.71
C ASP A 133 10.70 21.32 -7.44
N LEU A 134 11.36 21.77 -6.37
CA LEU A 134 10.72 21.99 -5.07
C LEU A 134 9.77 23.19 -5.05
N TYR A 135 10.01 24.22 -5.87
CA TYR A 135 9.14 25.39 -5.96
C TYR A 135 7.78 24.99 -6.57
N ALA A 136 7.82 24.37 -7.75
CA ALA A 136 6.60 24.04 -8.49
C ALA A 136 5.98 22.68 -8.08
N ARG A 137 6.73 21.85 -7.34
CA ARG A 137 6.43 20.43 -7.08
C ARG A 137 6.13 19.64 -8.35
N ARG A 138 6.94 19.89 -9.39
CA ARG A 138 6.82 19.25 -10.70
C ARG A 138 7.99 18.34 -10.96
N VAL A 139 7.71 17.19 -11.57
CA VAL A 139 8.76 16.32 -12.10
C VAL A 139 9.41 17.05 -13.27
N VAL A 140 10.70 17.31 -13.15
CA VAL A 140 11.51 18.01 -14.17
C VAL A 140 12.46 17.07 -14.88
N GLY A 141 12.75 15.90 -14.34
CA GLY A 141 13.51 14.85 -15.01
C GLY A 141 13.25 13.49 -14.39
N TRP A 142 13.54 12.44 -15.16
CA TRP A 142 13.39 11.06 -14.73
C TRP A 142 14.16 10.12 -15.65
N ALA A 143 14.52 8.95 -15.12
CA ALA A 143 15.10 7.85 -15.88
C ALA A 143 14.71 6.50 -15.28
N MET A 144 14.76 5.44 -16.08
CA MET A 144 14.47 4.06 -15.62
C MET A 144 15.61 3.10 -15.94
N SER A 145 15.88 2.16 -15.05
CA SER A 145 16.89 1.10 -15.21
C SER A 145 16.46 -0.18 -14.52
N SER A 146 17.10 -1.30 -14.88
CA SER A 146 17.00 -2.55 -14.11
C SER A 146 17.86 -2.56 -12.84
N SER A 147 18.76 -1.58 -12.68
CA SER A 147 19.70 -1.48 -11.57
C SER A 147 19.64 -0.08 -10.92
N PRO A 148 19.77 0.04 -9.59
CA PRO A 148 19.84 1.33 -8.90
C PRO A 148 21.29 1.81 -8.82
N ASP A 149 21.84 2.22 -9.97
CA ASP A 149 23.23 2.69 -10.10
C ASP A 149 23.32 4.21 -10.23
N ALA A 150 24.54 4.74 -10.15
CA ALA A 150 24.80 6.17 -10.33
C ALA A 150 24.39 6.65 -11.73
N ASP A 151 24.55 5.81 -12.75
CA ASP A 151 24.17 6.12 -14.13
C ASP A 151 22.68 6.41 -14.26
N LEU A 152 21.82 5.71 -13.52
CA LEU A 152 20.39 5.99 -13.46
C LEU A 152 20.11 7.42 -12.94
N VAL A 153 20.82 7.84 -11.88
CA VAL A 153 20.66 9.18 -11.28
C VAL A 153 21.18 10.25 -12.23
N VAL A 154 22.36 10.04 -12.81
CA VAL A 154 22.95 10.96 -13.79
C VAL A 154 22.00 11.16 -14.96
N LYS A 155 21.43 10.10 -15.54
CA LYS A 155 20.44 10.21 -16.63
C LYS A 155 19.20 11.01 -16.24
N ALA A 156 18.70 10.85 -15.02
CA ALA A 156 17.54 11.61 -14.55
C ALA A 156 17.88 13.10 -14.36
N LEU A 157 19.08 13.40 -13.87
CA LEU A 157 19.59 14.76 -13.72
C LEU A 157 19.89 15.43 -15.05
N ASP A 158 20.56 14.74 -15.98
CA ASP A 158 20.83 15.25 -17.33
C ASP A 158 19.51 15.58 -18.05
N HIS A 159 18.52 14.68 -17.93
CA HIS A 159 17.20 14.92 -18.49
C HIS A 159 16.54 16.17 -17.87
N ALA A 160 16.64 16.37 -16.55
CA ALA A 160 16.13 17.58 -15.90
C ALA A 160 16.86 18.84 -16.36
N TRP A 161 18.19 18.79 -16.40
CA TRP A 161 19.06 19.87 -16.82
C TRP A 161 18.73 20.37 -18.22
N GLU A 162 18.67 19.45 -19.18
CA GLU A 162 18.34 19.76 -20.56
C GLU A 162 16.90 20.27 -20.70
N GLN A 163 15.94 19.61 -20.05
CA GLN A 163 14.52 19.98 -20.13
C GLN A 163 14.23 21.37 -19.56
N ARG A 164 15.02 21.82 -18.58
CA ARG A 164 14.86 23.12 -17.91
C ARG A 164 15.72 24.23 -18.52
N GLY A 165 16.42 23.95 -19.62
CA GLY A 165 17.22 24.96 -20.31
C GLY A 165 18.56 25.25 -19.63
N GLN A 166 19.15 24.24 -19.00
CA GLN A 166 20.49 24.28 -18.41
C GLN A 166 20.66 25.34 -17.30
N PRO A 167 19.86 25.29 -16.22
CA PRO A 167 19.81 26.33 -15.20
C PRO A 167 21.03 26.33 -14.26
N GLU A 168 21.89 27.34 -14.35
CA GLU A 168 23.05 27.46 -13.46
C GLU A 168 22.69 27.67 -11.98
N LYS A 169 23.53 27.14 -11.07
CA LYS A 169 23.44 27.30 -9.60
C LYS A 169 22.23 26.58 -9.00
N THR A 170 21.79 25.51 -9.63
CA THR A 170 20.71 24.68 -9.10
C THR A 170 21.28 23.78 -8.01
N MET A 171 20.68 23.80 -6.81
CA MET A 171 21.03 22.86 -5.74
C MET A 171 20.26 21.55 -5.96
N PHE A 172 20.95 20.42 -5.89
CA PHE A 172 20.29 19.11 -5.87
C PHE A 172 20.36 18.44 -4.49
N HIS A 173 19.24 17.94 -4.01
CA HIS A 173 19.10 17.22 -2.75
C HIS A 173 18.62 15.78 -2.99
N SER A 174 19.42 14.79 -2.57
CA SER A 174 19.00 13.38 -2.54
C SER A 174 18.52 12.98 -1.16
N ASP A 175 17.34 12.36 -1.06
CA ASP A 175 16.75 11.88 0.21
C ASP A 175 17.34 10.53 0.67
N SER A 176 18.58 10.23 0.29
CA SER A 176 19.30 9.07 0.82
C SER A 176 20.03 9.48 2.10
N ASN A 177 20.07 8.60 3.12
CA ASN A 177 20.74 8.80 4.43
C ASN A 177 22.24 9.17 4.37
N THR A 178 22.77 9.46 3.18
CA THR A 178 24.10 10.00 2.91
C THR A 178 23.87 11.26 2.10
N VAL A 179 23.78 12.39 2.79
CA VAL A 179 23.58 13.71 2.19
C VAL A 179 24.60 13.92 1.07
N SER A 180 24.18 14.34 -0.11
CA SER A 180 25.08 14.92 -1.11
C SER A 180 24.40 16.18 -1.65
N ALA A 181 24.79 17.33 -1.11
CA ALA A 181 24.45 18.60 -1.71
C ALA A 181 25.50 18.91 -2.79
N GLY A 182 25.09 18.85 -4.05
CA GLY A 182 25.89 19.31 -5.18
C GLY A 182 25.23 20.53 -5.80
N TYR A 183 26.04 21.54 -6.14
CA TYR A 183 25.62 22.61 -7.04
C TYR A 183 25.97 22.18 -8.47
N PHE A 184 25.00 22.31 -9.37
CA PHE A 184 25.22 22.21 -10.82
C PHE A 184 25.22 23.62 -11.43
#